data_AF-A0A9E2L0R9-F1
#
_entry.id   AF-A0A9E2L0R9-F1
#
_cell.length_a   1.000
_cell.length_b   1.000
_cell.length_c   1.000
_cell.angle_alpha   90.00
_cell.angle_beta   90.00
_cell.angle_gamma   90.00
#
_symmetry.space_group_name_H-M   'P 1'
#
loop_
_entity.id
_entity.type
_entity.pdbx_description
1 polymer ?
#
loop_
_entity_poly.entity_id
_entity_poly.type
_entity_poly.pdbx_seq_one_letter_code
_entity_poly.pdbx_strand_id
1 'polypeptide(L)'
;MGKGRPDLISLRQQIQIRKNEVKTTSLEEKKILKMEDLDLSIANITEDEGVNQKLRESIFDFINYTATSKLWYGEHFQKVFEILGNGENANQYTSYYNEYLKLVGVNPKTARRYRKRYQYYRDLKNENLKSLIAVISDEDIEYLDKNPDFLNRLTIEYEDKKITKDEFKSLKKLEYKESIVVTDDIEILPAFNIEDFSMKLGEVQEKVKEIRITEKNSSKINELQKYLIKIEKVLQEIN
;
A
#
# COMPACT_ATOMS: atom_id res chain seq x y z
N MET A 1 -62.87 -21.87 -2.52
CA MET A 1 -62.27 -20.69 -1.87
C MET A 1 -61.16 -20.15 -2.78
N GLY A 2 -61.42 -19.04 -3.48
CA GLY A 2 -60.50 -18.50 -4.49
C GLY A 2 -59.31 -17.80 -3.84
N LYS A 3 -58.09 -18.20 -4.23
CA LYS A 3 -56.86 -17.51 -3.87
C LYS A 3 -56.87 -16.13 -4.54
N GLY A 4 -57.07 -15.07 -3.76
CA GLY A 4 -57.02 -13.70 -4.23
C GLY A 4 -55.66 -13.42 -4.90
N ARG A 5 -55.71 -12.90 -6.13
CA ARG A 5 -54.52 -12.45 -6.85
C ARG A 5 -53.81 -11.38 -6.01
N PRO A 6 -52.48 -11.41 -5.84
CA PRO A 6 -51.76 -10.36 -5.15
C PRO A 6 -52.02 -9.02 -5.85
N ASP A 7 -52.44 -8.01 -5.08
CA ASP A 7 -52.69 -6.68 -5.59
C ASP A 7 -51.36 -6.04 -6.05
N LEU A 8 -51.20 -5.98 -7.37
CA LEU A 8 -50.01 -5.43 -8.03
C LEU A 8 -49.87 -3.93 -7.78
N ILE A 9 -50.94 -3.23 -7.39
CA ILE A 9 -50.94 -1.81 -7.07
C ILE A 9 -50.24 -1.59 -5.72
N SER A 10 -50.58 -2.41 -4.72
CA SER A 10 -49.91 -2.43 -3.41
C SER A 10 -48.41 -2.73 -3.52
N LEU A 11 -48.02 -3.68 -4.36
CA LEU A 11 -46.61 -4.00 -4.62
C LEU A 11 -45.86 -2.84 -5.31
N ARG A 12 -46.47 -2.17 -6.29
CA ARG A 12 -45.87 -1.00 -6.94
C ARG A 12 -45.71 0.17 -5.97
N GLN A 13 -46.69 0.43 -5.12
CA GLN A 13 -46.60 1.47 -4.10
C GLN A 13 -45.50 1.17 -3.08
N GLN A 14 -45.40 -0.07 -2.61
CA GLN A 14 -44.32 -0.49 -1.71
C GLN A 14 -42.93 -0.38 -2.35
N ILE A 15 -42.78 -0.72 -3.64
CA ILE A 15 -41.52 -0.53 -4.38
C ILE A 15 -41.19 0.96 -4.55
N GLN A 16 -42.19 1.81 -4.81
CA GLN A 16 -42.00 3.26 -4.96
C GLN A 16 -41.60 3.91 -3.64
N ILE A 17 -42.22 3.50 -2.53
CA ILE A 17 -41.87 3.93 -1.17
C ILE A 17 -40.42 3.52 -0.87
N ARG A 18 -40.04 2.26 -1.11
CA ARG A 18 -38.65 1.81 -0.93
C ARG A 18 -37.65 2.53 -1.85
N LYS A 19 -38.02 2.84 -3.10
CA LYS A 19 -37.17 3.63 -4.01
C LYS A 19 -36.97 5.07 -3.53
N ASN A 20 -37.95 5.63 -2.84
CA ASN A 20 -37.86 6.97 -2.26
C ASN A 20 -37.11 6.96 -0.92
N GLU A 21 -37.25 5.90 -0.10
CA GLU A 21 -36.46 5.70 1.12
C GLU A 21 -34.96 5.49 0.82
N VAL A 22 -34.64 4.73 -0.24
CA VAL A 22 -33.25 4.52 -0.69
C VAL A 22 -32.63 5.79 -1.28
N LYS A 23 -33.44 6.77 -1.73
CA LYS A 23 -32.96 8.05 -2.27
C LYS A 23 -32.56 9.06 -1.19
N THR A 24 -32.85 8.83 0.10
CA THR A 24 -32.62 9.81 1.18
C THR A 24 -31.62 9.39 2.25
N THR A 25 -31.00 8.23 2.12
CA THR A 25 -29.73 7.95 2.79
C THR A 25 -28.63 7.90 1.76
N SER A 26 -28.28 9.05 1.17
CA SER A 26 -26.86 9.22 0.85
C SER A 26 -26.16 9.06 2.20
N LEU A 27 -25.38 8.00 2.38
CA LEU A 27 -24.29 8.06 3.34
C LEU A 27 -23.57 9.37 2.97
N GLU A 28 -23.73 10.42 3.76
CA GLU A 28 -22.89 11.60 3.63
C GLU A 28 -21.49 11.08 3.95
N GLU A 29 -20.81 10.63 2.90
CA GLU A 29 -19.46 10.12 2.98
C GLU A 29 -18.64 11.28 3.51
N LYS A 30 -18.15 11.11 4.74
CA LYS A 30 -17.34 12.13 5.40
C LYS A 30 -16.14 12.38 4.50
N LYS A 31 -16.13 13.51 3.79
CA LYS A 31 -15.02 13.89 2.91
C LYS A 31 -13.81 14.16 3.80
N ILE A 32 -12.83 13.27 3.74
CA ILE A 32 -11.57 13.41 4.50
C ILE A 32 -10.57 14.28 3.75
N LEU A 33 -10.79 14.51 2.46
CA LEU A 33 -9.99 15.37 1.60
C LEU A 33 -10.78 16.61 1.20
N LYS A 34 -10.05 17.68 0.88
CA LYS A 34 -10.55 18.84 0.13
C LYS A 34 -10.03 18.79 -1.30
N MET A 35 -10.73 19.43 -2.25
CA MET A 35 -10.27 19.48 -3.64
C MET A 35 -8.87 20.08 -3.77
N GLU A 36 -8.55 21.08 -2.95
CA GLU A 36 -7.22 21.72 -2.88
C GLU A 36 -6.09 20.80 -2.37
N ASP A 37 -6.41 19.64 -1.81
CA ASP A 37 -5.41 18.67 -1.37
C ASP A 37 -4.88 17.82 -2.55
N LEU A 38 -5.55 17.89 -3.70
CA LEU A 38 -5.23 17.11 -4.89
C LEU A 38 -4.82 18.03 -6.05
N ASP A 39 -3.75 17.66 -6.75
CA ASP A 39 -3.45 18.25 -8.04
C ASP A 39 -4.35 17.61 -9.11
N LEU A 40 -5.44 18.31 -9.45
CA LEU A 40 -6.41 17.91 -10.48
C LEU A 40 -6.17 18.64 -11.82
N SER A 41 -5.07 19.40 -11.94
CA SER A 41 -4.74 20.11 -13.19
C SER A 41 -4.50 19.15 -14.36
N ILE A 42 -4.07 17.92 -14.06
CA ILE A 42 -3.87 16.83 -15.02
C ILE A 42 -5.18 16.30 -15.65
N ALA A 43 -6.35 16.70 -15.15
CA ALA A 43 -7.65 16.24 -15.64
C ALA A 43 -8.22 17.08 -16.80
N ASN A 44 -7.42 17.96 -17.41
CA ASN A 44 -7.77 18.70 -18.62
C ASN A 44 -7.66 17.80 -19.86
N ILE A 45 -8.54 16.81 -19.95
CA ILE A 45 -8.49 15.72 -20.95
C ILE A 45 -9.10 16.16 -22.28
N THR A 46 -10.01 17.13 -22.26
CA THR A 46 -10.74 17.60 -23.44
C THR A 46 -10.58 19.11 -23.63
N GLU A 47 -10.95 19.62 -24.80
CA GLU A 47 -10.99 21.07 -25.07
C GLU A 47 -12.19 21.77 -24.40
N ASP A 48 -13.16 21.00 -23.90
CA ASP A 48 -14.37 21.52 -23.24
C ASP A 48 -14.13 21.68 -21.74
N GLU A 49 -14.08 22.92 -21.27
CA GLU A 49 -13.84 23.24 -19.86
C GLU A 49 -14.98 22.80 -18.94
N GLY A 50 -16.22 22.78 -19.43
CA GLY A 50 -17.37 22.28 -18.69
C GLY A 50 -17.29 20.75 -18.49
N VAL A 51 -16.78 20.01 -19.48
CA VAL A 51 -16.49 18.58 -19.34
C VAL A 51 -15.31 18.35 -18.39
N ASN A 52 -14.22 19.10 -18.53
CA ASN A 52 -13.06 18.99 -17.64
C ASN A 52 -13.42 19.27 -16.17
N GLN A 53 -14.28 20.25 -15.89
CA GLN A 53 -14.77 20.54 -14.54
C GLN A 53 -15.49 19.33 -13.92
N LYS A 54 -16.41 18.70 -14.67
CA LYS A 54 -17.11 17.49 -14.22
C LYS A 54 -16.16 16.31 -14.02
N LEU A 55 -15.13 16.19 -14.85
CA LEU A 55 -14.09 15.17 -14.70
C LEU A 55 -13.29 15.39 -13.41
N ARG A 56 -12.90 16.64 -13.10
CA ARG A 56 -12.21 16.98 -11.84
C ARG A 56 -13.05 16.64 -10.61
N GLU A 57 -14.34 16.93 -10.62
CA GLU A 57 -15.28 16.55 -9.55
C GLU A 57 -15.38 15.02 -9.39
N SER A 58 -15.55 14.31 -10.50
CA SER A 58 -15.64 12.84 -10.50
C SER A 58 -14.34 12.18 -10.00
N ILE A 59 -13.18 12.67 -10.43
CA ILE A 59 -11.86 12.19 -9.97
C ILE A 59 -11.70 12.45 -8.48
N PHE A 60 -12.07 13.64 -8.01
CA PHE A 60 -12.02 13.99 -6.60
C PHE A 60 -12.87 13.03 -5.76
N ASP A 61 -14.13 12.81 -6.14
CA ASP A 61 -15.04 11.92 -5.41
C ASP A 61 -14.49 10.48 -5.41
N PHE A 62 -13.95 9.99 -6.53
CA PHE A 62 -13.34 8.67 -6.61
C PHE A 62 -12.11 8.52 -5.68
N ILE A 63 -11.22 9.52 -5.66
CA ILE A 63 -10.03 9.51 -4.80
C ILE A 63 -10.43 9.58 -3.33
N ASN A 64 -11.37 10.46 -2.98
CA ASN A 64 -11.87 10.60 -1.61
C ASN A 64 -12.54 9.32 -1.12
N TYR A 65 -13.39 8.70 -1.95
CA TYR A 65 -14.01 7.40 -1.65
C TYR A 65 -12.96 6.31 -1.40
N THR A 66 -11.97 6.23 -2.29
CA THR A 66 -10.88 5.25 -2.19
C THR A 66 -10.05 5.45 -0.92
N ALA A 67 -9.69 6.69 -0.60
CA ALA A 67 -8.90 7.04 0.57
C ALA A 67 -9.69 6.72 1.87
N THR A 68 -10.95 7.14 1.93
CA THR A 68 -11.86 6.87 3.06
C THR A 68 -12.03 5.37 3.28
N SER A 69 -12.25 4.61 2.20
CA SER A 69 -12.37 3.15 2.26
C SER A 69 -11.11 2.49 2.80
N LYS A 70 -9.92 2.90 2.33
CA LYS A 70 -8.64 2.35 2.82
C LYS A 70 -8.41 2.62 4.30
N LEU A 71 -8.76 3.81 4.79
CA LEU A 71 -8.67 4.14 6.22
C LEU A 71 -9.67 3.31 7.04
N TRP A 72 -10.90 3.17 6.55
CA TRP A 72 -11.91 2.32 7.20
C TRP A 72 -11.45 0.86 7.29
N TYR A 73 -10.92 0.29 6.20
CA TYR A 73 -10.34 -1.05 6.23
C TYR A 73 -9.17 -1.14 7.22
N GLY A 74 -8.33 -0.12 7.27
CA GLY A 74 -7.21 -0.05 8.20
C GLY A 74 -7.65 -0.07 9.66
N GLU A 75 -8.65 0.74 10.02
CA GLU A 75 -9.26 0.76 11.34
C GLU A 75 -9.89 -0.59 11.68
N HIS A 76 -10.70 -1.13 10.77
CA HIS A 76 -11.38 -2.41 10.94
C HIS A 76 -10.39 -3.56 11.17
N PHE A 77 -9.36 -3.67 10.33
CA PHE A 77 -8.33 -4.69 10.47
C PHE A 77 -7.48 -4.50 11.73
N GLN A 78 -7.26 -3.26 12.17
CA GLN A 78 -6.55 -3.00 13.42
C GLN A 78 -7.37 -3.51 14.63
N LYS A 79 -8.68 -3.22 14.67
CA LYS A 79 -9.58 -3.73 15.73
C LYS A 79 -9.62 -5.25 15.75
N VAL A 80 -9.79 -5.89 14.60
CA VAL A 80 -9.82 -7.36 14.51
C VAL A 80 -8.47 -7.96 14.92
N PHE A 81 -7.36 -7.32 14.54
CA PHE A 81 -6.04 -7.76 14.98
C PHE A 81 -5.85 -7.66 16.49
N GLU A 82 -6.37 -6.62 17.14
CA GLU A 82 -6.30 -6.48 18.60
C GLU A 82 -7.14 -7.55 19.31
N ILE A 83 -8.35 -7.83 18.82
CA ILE A 83 -9.23 -8.89 19.35
C ILE A 83 -8.58 -10.27 19.24
N LEU A 84 -7.98 -10.58 18.09
CA LEU A 84 -7.42 -11.90 17.79
C LEU A 84 -5.95 -12.05 18.16
N GLY A 85 -5.26 -10.93 18.45
CA GLY A 85 -3.84 -10.87 18.74
C GLY A 85 -3.50 -10.72 20.22
N ASN A 86 -4.42 -10.20 21.05
CA ASN A 86 -4.21 -10.00 22.48
C ASN A 86 -5.18 -10.87 23.31
N GLY A 87 -4.69 -11.98 23.87
CA GLY A 87 -5.43 -12.84 24.80
C GLY A 87 -4.63 -14.09 25.21
N GLU A 88 -5.08 -14.83 26.24
CA GLU A 88 -4.46 -16.10 26.67
C GLU A 88 -4.44 -17.18 25.56
N ASN A 89 -5.29 -17.02 24.54
CA ASN A 89 -5.34 -17.84 23.33
C ASN A 89 -4.54 -17.27 22.15
N ALA A 90 -3.73 -16.21 22.36
CA ALA A 90 -2.86 -15.63 21.36
C ALA A 90 -1.74 -16.61 21.03
N ASN A 91 -2.01 -17.51 20.09
CA ASN A 91 -1.07 -18.56 19.72
C ASN A 91 -0.01 -17.95 18.80
N GLN A 92 1.13 -17.62 19.43
CA GLN A 92 2.51 -17.30 19.00
C GLN A 92 2.81 -16.65 17.62
N TYR A 93 2.01 -16.79 16.56
CA TYR A 93 2.25 -16.11 15.27
C TYR A 93 0.95 -15.91 14.46
N THR A 94 0.09 -14.93 14.77
CA THR A 94 -0.89 -14.37 13.80
C THR A 94 -1.94 -15.31 13.17
N SER A 95 -2.11 -16.58 13.59
CA SER A 95 -2.86 -17.58 12.81
C SER A 95 -4.35 -17.28 12.68
N TYR A 96 -5.06 -16.96 13.76
CA TYR A 96 -6.51 -16.67 13.71
C TYR A 96 -6.82 -15.38 12.95
N TYR A 97 -5.97 -14.37 13.08
CA TYR A 97 -6.07 -13.16 12.26
C TYR A 97 -5.84 -13.47 10.77
N ASN A 98 -4.85 -14.30 10.45
CA ASN A 98 -4.62 -14.73 9.06
C ASN A 98 -5.76 -15.60 8.52
N GLU A 99 -6.39 -16.44 9.35
CA GLU A 99 -7.60 -17.18 9.00
C GLU A 99 -8.79 -16.26 8.73
N TYR A 100 -9.01 -15.28 9.61
CA TYR A 100 -10.01 -14.23 9.38
C TYR A 100 -9.78 -13.53 8.03
N LEU A 101 -8.54 -13.12 7.75
CA LEU A 101 -8.19 -12.48 6.49
C LEU A 101 -8.46 -13.38 5.27
N LYS A 102 -8.21 -14.69 5.37
CA LYS A 102 -8.58 -15.66 4.31
C LYS A 102 -10.10 -15.70 4.09
N LEU A 103 -10.90 -15.69 5.16
CA LEU A 103 -12.37 -15.72 5.07
C LEU A 103 -12.93 -14.47 4.38
N VAL A 104 -12.34 -13.30 4.64
CA VAL A 104 -12.75 -12.04 3.98
C VAL A 104 -12.02 -11.78 2.66
N GLY A 105 -11.19 -12.71 2.19
CA GLY A 105 -10.51 -12.62 0.88
C GLY A 105 -9.41 -11.57 0.80
N VAL A 106 -8.74 -11.24 1.91
CA VAL A 106 -7.73 -10.18 1.98
C VAL A 106 -6.35 -10.75 2.22
N ASN A 107 -5.36 -10.28 1.45
CA ASN A 107 -3.96 -10.66 1.65
C ASN A 107 -3.40 -10.03 2.95
N PRO A 108 -2.68 -10.79 3.81
CA PRO A 108 -2.03 -10.27 5.01
C PRO A 108 -1.16 -9.03 4.79
N LYS A 109 -0.42 -8.97 3.67
CA LYS A 109 0.40 -7.80 3.29
C LYS A 109 -0.47 -6.56 3.05
N THR A 110 -1.58 -6.71 2.35
CA THR A 110 -2.55 -5.62 2.11
C THR A 110 -3.19 -5.15 3.42
N ALA A 111 -3.65 -6.09 4.25
CA ALA A 111 -4.24 -5.74 5.55
C ALA A 111 -3.23 -5.00 6.45
N ARG A 112 -1.97 -5.45 6.48
CA ARG A 112 -0.88 -4.78 7.20
C ARG A 112 -0.65 -3.36 6.68
N ARG A 113 -0.63 -3.14 5.36
CA ARG A 113 -0.51 -1.80 4.76
C ARG A 113 -1.67 -0.89 5.15
N TYR A 114 -2.91 -1.37 5.10
CA TYR A 114 -4.06 -0.54 5.46
C TYR A 114 -4.07 -0.19 6.95
N ARG A 115 -3.72 -1.14 7.81
CA ARG A 115 -3.53 -0.88 9.26
C ARG A 115 -2.47 0.18 9.51
N LYS A 116 -1.31 0.08 8.85
CA LYS A 116 -0.23 1.07 8.97
C LYS A 116 -0.66 2.44 8.47
N ARG A 117 -1.33 2.51 7.33
CA ARG A 117 -1.93 3.76 6.81
C ARG A 117 -2.86 4.40 7.84
N TYR A 118 -3.75 3.63 8.43
CA TYR A 118 -4.66 4.13 9.47
C TYR A 118 -3.91 4.60 10.72
N GLN A 119 -2.91 3.85 11.20
CA GLN A 119 -2.08 4.24 12.34
C GLN A 119 -1.39 5.59 12.07
N TYR A 120 -0.70 5.73 10.95
CA TYR A 120 -0.06 7.00 10.58
C TYR A 120 -1.07 8.15 10.47
N TYR A 121 -2.19 7.94 9.80
CA TYR A 121 -3.24 8.95 9.66
C TYR A 121 -3.78 9.42 11.02
N ARG A 122 -4.00 8.48 11.96
CA ARG A 122 -4.52 8.77 13.30
C ARG A 122 -3.50 9.50 14.17
N ASP A 123 -2.23 9.11 14.09
CA ASP A 123 -1.17 9.58 14.99
C ASP A 123 -0.61 10.96 14.58
N LEU A 124 -0.79 11.36 13.32
CA LEU A 124 -0.42 12.68 12.84
C LEU A 124 -1.33 13.77 13.42
N LYS A 125 -0.75 14.95 13.72
CA LYS A 125 -1.51 16.14 14.14
C LYS A 125 -1.85 17.07 12.98
N ASN A 126 -0.91 17.24 12.04
CA ASN A 126 -1.06 18.10 10.88
C ASN A 126 -2.04 17.50 9.86
N GLU A 127 -3.11 18.23 9.55
CA GLU A 127 -4.16 17.79 8.64
C GLU A 127 -3.69 17.64 7.18
N ASN A 128 -2.69 18.41 6.73
CA ASN A 128 -2.13 18.25 5.39
C ASN A 128 -1.36 16.93 5.24
N LEU A 129 -0.57 16.56 6.25
CA LEU A 129 0.11 15.26 6.32
C LEU A 129 -0.90 14.13 6.43
N LYS A 130 -2.01 14.31 7.15
CA LYS A 130 -3.11 13.33 7.15
C LYS A 130 -3.70 13.14 5.76
N SER A 131 -4.03 14.22 5.04
CA SER A 131 -4.51 14.17 3.65
C SER A 131 -3.51 13.43 2.76
N LEU A 132 -2.21 13.74 2.87
CA LEU A 132 -1.15 13.03 2.14
C LEU A 132 -1.16 11.52 2.45
N ILE A 133 -1.09 11.12 3.73
CA ILE A 133 -1.09 9.71 4.14
C ILE A 133 -2.32 8.96 3.63
N ALA A 134 -3.48 9.62 3.58
CA ALA A 134 -4.71 9.03 3.08
C ALA A 134 -4.59 8.64 1.59
N VAL A 135 -3.84 9.40 0.77
CA VAL A 135 -3.81 9.28 -0.71
C VAL A 135 -2.52 8.72 -1.31
N ILE A 136 -1.43 8.61 -0.54
CA ILE A 136 -0.18 8.00 -1.04
C ILE A 136 -0.36 6.52 -1.39
N SER A 137 0.58 5.99 -2.18
CA SER A 137 0.49 4.62 -2.67
C SER A 137 0.70 3.59 -1.55
N ASP A 138 0.30 2.35 -1.81
CA ASP A 138 0.56 1.23 -0.90
C ASP A 138 2.07 0.98 -0.73
N GLU A 139 2.87 1.24 -1.77
CA GLU A 139 4.33 1.15 -1.74
C GLU A 139 4.96 2.25 -0.88
N ASP A 140 4.40 3.45 -0.89
CA ASP A 140 4.85 4.55 -0.03
C ASP A 140 4.55 4.26 1.43
N ILE A 141 3.39 3.68 1.74
CA ILE A 141 3.08 3.21 3.11
C ILE A 141 4.05 2.11 3.54
N GLU A 142 4.37 1.16 2.66
CA GLU A 142 5.36 0.12 2.94
C GLU A 142 6.77 0.71 3.13
N TYR A 143 7.11 1.77 2.41
CA TYR A 143 8.36 2.49 2.57
C TYR A 143 8.42 3.20 3.93
N LEU A 144 7.37 3.92 4.35
CA LEU A 144 7.31 4.57 5.66
C LEU A 144 7.43 3.56 6.82
N ASP A 145 6.85 2.38 6.66
CA ASP A 145 6.96 1.32 7.66
C ASP A 145 8.38 0.72 7.77
N LYS A 146 9.14 0.72 6.68
CA LYS A 146 10.56 0.31 6.68
C LYS A 146 11.50 1.44 7.12
N ASN A 147 11.08 2.69 7.01
CA ASN A 147 11.89 3.88 7.27
C ASN A 147 11.14 4.84 8.22
N PRO A 148 10.93 4.46 9.50
CA PRO A 148 10.14 5.26 10.44
C PRO A 148 10.75 6.66 10.68
N ASP A 149 12.07 6.80 10.59
CA ASP A 149 12.76 8.09 10.77
C ASP A 149 12.37 9.11 9.69
N PHE A 150 12.06 8.67 8.47
CA PHE A 150 11.58 9.57 7.42
C PHE A 150 10.22 10.17 7.78
N LEU A 151 9.30 9.35 8.32
CA LEU A 151 7.99 9.85 8.75
C LEU A 151 8.14 10.85 9.91
N ASN A 152 9.05 10.58 10.85
CA ASN A 152 9.34 11.49 11.95
C ASN A 152 9.88 12.83 11.44
N ARG A 153 10.84 12.80 10.51
CA ARG A 153 11.37 14.02 9.85
C ARG A 153 10.26 14.80 9.15
N LEU A 154 9.43 14.13 8.35
CA LEU A 154 8.30 14.76 7.67
C LEU A 154 7.35 15.43 8.66
N THR A 155 7.07 14.77 9.78
CA THR A 155 6.17 15.31 10.82
C THR A 155 6.72 16.59 11.44
N ILE A 156 8.04 16.69 11.61
CA ILE A 156 8.73 17.87 12.16
C ILE A 156 8.82 18.98 11.09
N GLU A 157 9.31 18.68 9.89
CA GLU A 157 9.57 19.66 8.83
C GLU A 157 8.28 20.30 8.29
N TYR A 158 7.21 19.51 8.24
CA TYR A 158 5.91 19.92 7.72
C TYR A 158 4.84 20.10 8.80
N GLU A 159 5.24 20.33 10.06
CA GLU A 159 4.30 20.54 11.17
C GLU A 159 3.28 21.65 10.87
N ASP A 160 3.71 22.73 10.22
CA ASP A 160 2.88 23.90 9.87
C ASP A 160 2.82 24.20 8.36
N LYS A 161 3.22 23.24 7.51
CA LYS A 161 3.29 23.44 6.05
C LYS A 161 2.47 22.40 5.30
N LYS A 162 2.13 22.71 4.05
CA LYS A 162 1.58 21.74 3.10
C LYS A 162 2.74 20.99 2.45
N ILE A 163 2.51 19.70 2.19
CA ILE A 163 3.38 18.87 1.36
C ILE A 163 2.53 18.23 0.26
N THR A 164 3.01 18.33 -0.97
CA THR A 164 2.40 17.68 -2.12
C THR A 164 2.91 16.26 -2.27
N LYS A 165 2.16 15.44 -3.02
CA LYS A 165 2.57 14.07 -3.33
C LYS A 165 3.90 14.01 -4.11
N ASP A 166 4.18 14.99 -4.94
CA ASP A 166 5.41 15.03 -5.75
C ASP A 166 6.62 15.53 -4.96
N GLU A 167 6.42 16.45 -4.01
CA GLU A 167 7.44 16.79 -3.02
C GLU A 167 7.78 15.58 -2.16
N PHE A 168 6.78 14.84 -1.65
CA PHE A 168 7.00 13.59 -0.92
C PHE A 168 7.85 12.59 -1.71
N LYS A 169 7.53 12.37 -2.99
CA LYS A 169 8.33 11.49 -3.87
C LYS A 169 9.75 12.02 -4.08
N SER A 170 9.91 13.34 -4.18
CA SER A 170 11.21 13.98 -4.38
C SER A 170 12.08 13.85 -3.14
N LEU A 171 11.53 14.10 -1.95
CA LEU A 171 12.20 13.87 -0.67
C LEU A 171 12.60 12.40 -0.48
N LYS A 172 11.68 11.47 -0.78
CA LYS A 172 11.96 10.03 -0.79
C LYS A 172 13.14 9.70 -1.71
N LYS A 173 13.17 10.26 -2.94
CA LYS A 173 14.28 10.09 -3.89
C LYS A 173 15.58 10.74 -3.41
N LEU A 174 15.50 11.88 -2.73
CA LEU A 174 16.67 12.55 -2.16
C LEU A 174 17.26 11.76 -1.01
N GLU A 175 16.45 11.11 -0.17
CA GLU A 175 16.97 10.17 0.84
C GLU A 175 17.71 9.00 0.22
N TYR A 176 17.22 8.48 -0.92
CA TYR A 176 17.98 7.49 -1.69
C TYR A 176 19.30 8.06 -2.25
N LYS A 177 19.41 9.38 -2.45
CA LYS A 177 20.62 10.05 -2.97
C LYS A 177 21.57 10.51 -1.86
N GLU A 178 21.09 10.98 -0.71
CA GLU A 178 21.94 11.38 0.43
C GLU A 178 22.61 10.18 1.10
N SER A 179 22.04 8.97 0.97
CA SER A 179 22.76 7.73 1.25
C SER A 179 23.94 7.44 0.29
N ILE A 180 24.13 8.27 -0.75
CA ILE A 180 25.22 8.20 -1.74
C ILE A 180 26.07 9.46 -1.56
N VAL A 181 27.14 9.36 -0.77
CA VAL A 181 28.11 10.46 -0.61
C VAL A 181 28.93 10.59 -1.90
N VAL A 182 28.84 11.76 -2.53
CA VAL A 182 29.61 12.13 -3.72
C VAL A 182 30.97 12.67 -3.29
N THR A 183 32.05 12.01 -3.72
CA THR A 183 33.39 12.60 -3.83
C THR A 183 33.93 12.27 -5.22
N ASP A 184 34.60 13.25 -5.83
CA ASP A 184 34.82 13.42 -7.26
C ASP A 184 35.37 12.20 -8.06
N ASP A 185 34.89 12.08 -9.31
CA ASP A 185 35.47 11.40 -10.48
C ASP A 185 35.55 9.85 -10.57
N ILE A 186 34.64 9.10 -9.93
CA ILE A 186 34.34 7.71 -10.34
C ILE A 186 32.83 7.42 -10.19
N GLU A 187 32.13 7.08 -11.28
CA GLU A 187 30.78 6.49 -11.23
C GLU A 187 30.86 5.07 -10.67
N ILE A 188 30.78 4.92 -9.35
CA ILE A 188 30.61 3.62 -8.71
C ILE A 188 29.11 3.39 -8.55
N LEU A 189 28.57 2.44 -9.34
CA LEU A 189 27.22 1.89 -9.16
C LEU A 189 27.01 1.51 -7.68
N PRO A 190 25.78 1.67 -7.14
CA PRO A 190 25.51 1.49 -5.71
C PRO A 190 26.09 0.16 -5.25
N ALA A 191 26.93 0.22 -4.21
CA ALA A 191 27.64 -0.93 -3.69
C ALA A 191 26.66 -2.08 -3.49
N PHE A 192 26.76 -3.07 -4.39
CA PHE A 192 26.63 -4.44 -4.00
C PHE A 192 27.49 -4.56 -2.75
N ASN A 193 26.90 -4.71 -1.56
CA ASN A 193 27.68 -4.78 -0.33
C ASN A 193 28.54 -6.05 -0.44
N ILE A 194 29.79 -5.91 -0.92
CA ILE A 194 30.70 -7.03 -1.19
C ILE A 194 30.99 -7.78 0.09
N GLU A 195 30.96 -7.12 1.25
CA GLU A 195 31.11 -7.76 2.56
C GLU A 195 29.89 -8.63 2.88
N ASP A 196 28.68 -8.12 2.67
CA ASP A 196 27.44 -8.89 2.87
C ASP A 196 27.28 -10.01 1.81
N PHE A 197 27.78 -9.80 0.58
CA PHE A 197 27.81 -10.80 -0.47
C PHE A 197 28.91 -11.86 -0.27
N SER A 198 30.08 -11.48 0.23
CA SER A 198 31.19 -12.41 0.53
C SER A 198 30.85 -13.28 1.74
N MET A 199 30.22 -12.72 2.78
CA MET A 199 29.62 -13.50 3.86
C MET A 199 28.56 -14.49 3.34
N LYS A 200 27.66 -14.04 2.46
CA LYS A 200 26.65 -14.90 1.82
C LYS A 200 27.25 -15.94 0.87
N LEU A 201 28.36 -15.65 0.20
CA LEU A 201 29.09 -16.61 -0.65
C LEU A 201 29.71 -17.73 0.18
N GLY A 202 30.27 -17.42 1.35
CA GLY A 202 30.76 -18.42 2.29
C GLY A 202 29.65 -19.37 2.74
N GLU A 203 28.49 -18.84 3.12
CA GLU A 203 27.31 -19.66 3.46
C GLU A 203 26.79 -20.49 2.29
N VAL A 204 26.80 -19.95 1.06
CA VAL A 204 26.42 -20.67 -0.15
C VAL A 204 27.41 -21.80 -0.43
N GLN A 205 28.73 -21.58 -0.29
CA GLN A 205 29.75 -22.61 -0.47
C GLN A 205 29.59 -23.75 0.52
N GLU A 206 29.37 -23.46 1.80
CA GLU A 206 29.13 -24.48 2.83
C GLU A 206 27.84 -25.28 2.56
N LYS A 207 26.75 -24.58 2.22
CA LYS A 207 25.48 -25.26 1.85
C LYS A 207 25.62 -26.11 0.59
N VAL A 208 26.40 -25.67 -0.41
CA VAL A 208 26.59 -26.41 -1.66
C VAL A 208 27.47 -27.63 -1.47
N LYS A 209 28.51 -27.57 -0.62
CA LYS A 209 29.36 -28.72 -0.29
C LYS A 209 28.58 -29.87 0.37
N GLU A 210 27.55 -29.56 1.16
CA GLU A 210 26.77 -30.55 1.90
C GLU A 210 25.51 -31.06 1.15
N ILE A 211 25.16 -30.47 -0.01
CA ILE A 211 23.98 -30.90 -0.77
C ILE A 211 24.20 -32.28 -1.40
N ARG A 212 23.39 -33.25 -0.98
CA ARG A 212 23.22 -34.52 -1.69
C ARG A 212 22.26 -34.33 -2.87
N ILE A 213 22.73 -34.66 -4.07
CA ILE A 213 21.91 -34.62 -5.28
C ILE A 213 20.91 -35.78 -5.25
N THR A 214 19.64 -35.45 -5.40
CA THR A 214 18.50 -36.37 -5.46
C THR A 214 17.62 -35.98 -6.65
N GLU A 215 16.77 -36.88 -7.13
CA GLU A 215 15.86 -36.55 -8.25
C GLU A 215 14.96 -35.33 -7.96
N LYS A 216 14.63 -35.10 -6.68
CA LYS A 216 13.75 -34.01 -6.22
C LYS A 216 14.41 -32.62 -6.25
N ASN A 217 15.75 -32.53 -6.16
CA ASN A 217 16.47 -31.24 -6.11
C ASN A 217 17.38 -31.00 -7.32
N SER A 218 17.54 -31.99 -8.21
CA SER A 218 18.36 -31.92 -9.44
C SER A 218 18.08 -30.68 -10.29
N SER A 219 16.81 -30.36 -10.56
CA SER A 219 16.42 -29.20 -11.38
C SER A 219 16.83 -27.88 -10.74
N LYS A 220 16.74 -27.76 -9.41
CA LYS A 220 17.09 -26.52 -8.69
C LYS A 220 18.60 -26.35 -8.59
N ILE A 221 19.33 -27.45 -8.45
CA ILE A 221 20.81 -27.45 -8.46
C ILE A 221 21.33 -27.04 -9.84
N ASN A 222 20.73 -27.54 -10.92
CA ASN A 222 21.07 -27.12 -12.29
C ASN A 222 20.78 -25.63 -12.53
N GLU A 223 19.71 -25.09 -11.93
CA GLU A 223 19.38 -23.68 -12.01
C GLU A 223 20.38 -22.81 -11.24
N LEU A 224 20.79 -23.24 -10.04
CA LEU A 224 21.86 -22.62 -9.26
C LEU A 224 23.17 -22.56 -10.07
N GLN A 225 23.57 -23.66 -10.70
CA GLN A 225 24.76 -23.71 -11.56
C GLN A 225 24.68 -22.71 -12.72
N LYS A 226 23.52 -22.58 -13.37
CA LYS A 226 23.32 -21.60 -14.45
C LYS A 226 23.51 -20.16 -13.96
N TYR A 227 23.03 -19.82 -12.76
CA TYR A 227 23.23 -18.49 -12.18
C TYR A 227 24.69 -18.24 -11.83
N LEU A 228 25.40 -19.21 -11.26
CA LEU A 228 26.83 -19.08 -10.94
C LEU A 228 27.68 -18.86 -12.20
N ILE A 229 27.42 -19.61 -13.28
CA ILE A 229 28.11 -19.43 -14.57
C ILE A 229 27.85 -18.03 -15.17
N LYS A 230 26.62 -17.53 -15.05
CA LYS A 230 26.30 -16.17 -15.52
C LYS A 230 27.06 -15.10 -14.72
N ILE A 231 27.14 -15.27 -13.40
CA ILE A 231 27.92 -14.38 -12.53
C ILE A 231 29.41 -14.43 -12.91
N GLU A 232 29.97 -15.62 -13.11
CA GLU A 232 31.37 -15.79 -13.54
C GLU A 232 31.67 -15.09 -14.87
N LYS A 233 30.80 -15.23 -15.87
CA LYS A 233 30.95 -14.54 -17.16
C LYS A 233 30.94 -13.03 -17.02
N VAL A 234 29.99 -12.50 -16.24
CA VAL A 234 29.90 -11.05 -15.97
C VAL A 234 31.17 -10.56 -15.27
N LEU A 235 31.73 -11.33 -14.32
CA LEU A 235 32.98 -10.97 -13.65
C LEU A 235 34.21 -11.02 -14.57
N GLN A 236 34.24 -11.94 -15.55
CA GLN A 236 35.29 -12.00 -16.57
C GLN A 236 35.22 -10.83 -17.58
N GLU A 237 34.03 -10.28 -17.81
CA GLU A 237 33.83 -9.11 -18.70
C GLU A 237 34.18 -7.77 -18.03
N ILE A 238 34.27 -7.75 -16.70
CA ILE A 238 34.59 -6.56 -15.89
C ILE A 238 36.11 -6.46 -15.58
N ASN A 239 36.86 -7.57 -15.70
CA ASN A 239 38.33 -7.59 -15.63
C ASN A 239 38.96 -7.31 -17.01
#